data_AF-F0YQ39-F1
#
_entry.id   AF-F0YQ39-F1
#
_cell.length_a   1.000
_cell.length_b   1.000
_cell.length_c   1.000
_cell.angle_alpha   90.00
_cell.angle_beta   90.00
_cell.angle_gamma   90.00
#
_symmetry.space_group_name_H-M   'P 1'
#
loop_
_entity.id
_entity.type
_entity.pdbx_description
1 polymer ?
#
loop_
_entity_poly.entity_id
_entity_poly.type
_entity_poly.pdbx_seq_one_letter_code
_entity_poly.pdbx_strand_id
1 'polypeptide(L)'
;AYEAKIAAAGGFDLVFCSTGGDGHVARNEPGSSLKSRTRPKTLAHDTKSQLAERWQCPVGDVPSVALTVGVGTIMGARRVLVLFASVHRAYALERCLEHGINHMFPVSMLQQHPEVTFACDEDATFELRVKTVKYFKGL
;
A
#
# COMPACT_ATOMS: atom_id res chain seq x y z
N ALA A 1 -12.39 -14.87 -11.71
CA ALA A 1 -11.46 -16.01 -11.61
C ALA A 1 -10.55 -15.92 -10.38
N TYR A 2 -9.69 -14.91 -10.23
CA TYR A 2 -8.71 -14.84 -9.13
C TYR A 2 -9.37 -14.77 -7.73
N GLU A 3 -10.38 -13.93 -7.56
CA GLU A 3 -11.17 -13.83 -6.32
C GLU A 3 -11.79 -15.16 -5.88
N ALA A 4 -12.30 -15.94 -6.84
CA ALA A 4 -12.85 -17.27 -6.55
C ALA A 4 -11.78 -18.25 -6.08
N LYS A 5 -10.55 -18.15 -6.60
CA LYS A 5 -9.42 -18.97 -6.14
C LYS A 5 -9.01 -18.60 -4.71
N ILE A 6 -8.99 -17.30 -4.38
CA ILE A 6 -8.73 -16.83 -3.01
C ILE A 6 -9.80 -17.40 -2.06
N ALA A 7 -11.07 -17.29 -2.42
CA ALA A 7 -12.17 -17.81 -1.60
C ALA A 7 -12.09 -19.34 -1.44
N ALA A 8 -11.82 -20.08 -2.51
CA ALA A 8 -11.68 -21.54 -2.48
C ALA A 8 -10.49 -22.01 -1.62
N ALA A 9 -9.44 -21.19 -1.49
CA ALA A 9 -8.31 -21.43 -0.61
C ALA A 9 -8.58 -21.03 0.86
N GLY A 10 -9.75 -20.47 1.18
CA GLY A 10 -10.11 -20.03 2.53
C GLY A 10 -9.67 -18.61 2.89
N GLY A 11 -9.32 -17.78 1.90
CA GLY A 11 -8.83 -16.42 2.09
C GLY A 11 -7.31 -16.33 2.25
N PHE A 12 -6.82 -15.14 2.62
CA PHE A 12 -5.40 -14.93 2.92
C PHE A 12 -5.16 -14.98 4.43
N ASP A 13 -4.25 -15.84 4.89
CA ASP A 13 -3.80 -15.84 6.29
C ASP A 13 -2.93 -14.62 6.63
N LEU A 14 -2.09 -14.22 5.67
CA LEU A 14 -1.22 -13.07 5.77
C LEU A 14 -1.09 -12.44 4.38
N VAL A 15 -1.31 -11.12 4.32
CA VAL A 15 -0.88 -10.30 3.18
C VAL A 15 0.35 -9.51 3.61
N PHE A 16 1.46 -9.74 2.93
CA PHE A 16 2.65 -8.91 3.02
C PHE A 16 2.66 -7.94 1.84
N CYS A 17 2.77 -6.64 2.10
CA CYS A 17 2.89 -5.64 1.05
C CYS A 17 3.87 -4.52 1.43
N SER A 18 4.45 -3.89 0.41
CA SER A 18 5.10 -2.60 0.54
C SER A 18 4.21 -1.50 -0.03
N THR A 19 4.55 -0.26 0.27
CA THR A 19 3.84 0.93 -0.22
C THR A 19 4.68 1.73 -1.22
N GLY A 20 3.99 2.41 -2.12
CA GLY A 20 4.56 3.53 -2.88
C GLY A 20 4.68 4.78 -2.02
N GLY A 21 5.46 5.77 -2.48
CA GLY A 21 5.56 7.10 -1.84
C GLY A 21 4.24 7.89 -1.86
N ASP A 22 3.28 7.47 -2.68
CA ASP A 22 1.90 7.95 -2.78
C ASP A 22 0.91 7.16 -1.88
N GLY A 23 1.39 6.17 -1.12
CA GLY A 23 0.57 5.34 -0.25
C GLY A 23 -0.31 4.30 -0.96
N HIS A 24 -0.03 3.96 -2.23
CA HIS A 24 -0.72 2.83 -2.85
C HIS A 24 -0.31 1.50 -2.21
N VAL A 25 -1.27 0.57 -2.12
CA VAL A 25 -1.03 -0.85 -1.80
C VAL A 25 -1.36 -1.71 -3.02
N ALA A 26 -0.49 -2.66 -3.33
CA ALA A 26 -0.49 -3.38 -4.60
C ALA A 26 -0.38 -2.39 -5.80
N ARG A 27 -1.43 -2.24 -6.61
CA ARG A 27 -1.55 -1.16 -7.63
C ARG A 27 -2.83 -0.38 -7.46
N ASN A 28 -3.33 -0.29 -6.24
CA ASN A 28 -4.45 0.61 -5.92
C ASN A 28 -3.90 2.04 -5.84
N GLU A 29 -3.69 2.64 -7.01
CA GLU A 29 -3.24 4.03 -7.17
C GLU A 29 -4.19 5.01 -6.44
N PRO A 30 -3.74 6.24 -6.13
CA PRO A 30 -4.59 7.29 -5.60
C PRO A 30 -5.93 7.44 -6.36
N GLY A 31 -7.02 7.62 -5.60
CA GLY A 31 -8.40 7.65 -6.10
C GLY A 31 -9.04 6.27 -6.27
N SER A 32 -8.35 5.19 -5.92
CA SER A 32 -8.92 3.83 -5.93
C SER A 32 -9.99 3.65 -4.86
N SER A 33 -11.11 3.01 -5.21
CA SER A 33 -12.14 2.65 -4.21
C SER A 33 -11.55 1.78 -3.09
N LEU A 34 -11.81 2.17 -1.84
CA LEU A 34 -11.35 1.47 -0.65
C LEU A 34 -12.06 0.12 -0.43
N LYS A 35 -13.19 -0.11 -1.12
CA LYS A 35 -13.91 -1.40 -1.14
C LYS A 35 -13.67 -2.19 -2.43
N SER A 36 -12.67 -1.81 -3.21
CA SER A 36 -12.40 -2.43 -4.50
C SER A 36 -12.02 -3.91 -4.39
N ARG A 37 -12.34 -4.67 -5.44
CA ARG A 37 -11.92 -6.06 -5.65
C ARG A 37 -10.85 -6.13 -6.76
N THR A 38 -10.36 -7.34 -7.06
CA THR A 38 -9.38 -7.55 -8.13
C THR A 38 -9.87 -7.02 -9.47
N ARG A 39 -9.07 -6.16 -10.11
CA ARG A 39 -9.44 -5.45 -11.35
C ARG A 39 -8.21 -5.00 -12.15
N PRO A 40 -8.36 -4.69 -13.45
CA PRO A 40 -7.36 -3.88 -14.15
C PRO A 40 -7.34 -2.46 -13.59
N LYS A 41 -6.15 -1.88 -13.48
CA LYS A 41 -5.94 -0.51 -13.04
C LYS A 41 -4.89 0.16 -13.93
N THR A 42 -5.23 1.33 -14.46
CA THR A 42 -4.30 2.20 -15.16
C THR A 42 -3.25 2.72 -14.18
N LEU A 43 -1.98 2.55 -14.53
CA LEU A 43 -0.84 3.00 -13.74
C LEU A 43 -0.73 4.53 -13.81
N ALA A 44 -0.47 5.16 -12.66
CA ALA A 44 -0.16 6.58 -12.60
C ALA A 44 1.18 6.87 -13.29
N HIS A 45 1.37 8.12 -13.73
CA HIS A 45 2.62 8.54 -14.35
C HIS A 45 3.84 8.26 -13.44
N ASP A 46 3.74 8.59 -12.14
CA ASP A 46 4.82 8.38 -11.18
C ASP A 46 5.18 6.91 -11.01
N THR A 47 4.16 6.03 -10.97
CA THR A 47 4.35 4.58 -10.97
C THR A 47 5.05 4.10 -12.24
N LYS A 48 4.69 4.64 -13.41
CA LYS A 48 5.37 4.30 -14.66
C LYS A 48 6.83 4.75 -14.66
N SER A 49 7.12 5.97 -14.18
CA SER A 49 8.49 6.50 -14.08
C SER A 49 9.37 5.63 -13.19
N GLN A 50 8.87 5.24 -12.01
CA GLN A 50 9.60 4.34 -11.09
C GLN A 50 9.86 2.96 -11.69
N LEU A 51 8.89 2.41 -12.44
CA LEU A 51 9.07 1.12 -13.12
C LEU A 51 10.05 1.22 -14.28
N ALA A 52 10.01 2.31 -15.05
CA ALA A 52 10.93 2.57 -16.14
C ALA A 52 12.38 2.62 -15.66
N GLU A 53 12.63 3.35 -14.57
CA GLU A 53 13.95 3.40 -13.92
C GLU A 53 14.40 2.01 -13.46
N ARG A 54 13.53 1.27 -12.75
CA ARG A 54 13.85 -0.08 -12.27
C ARG A 54 14.11 -1.08 -13.39
N TRP A 55 13.38 -0.99 -14.50
CA TRP A 55 13.52 -1.88 -15.65
C TRP A 55 14.55 -1.39 -16.67
N GLN A 56 15.16 -0.23 -16.42
CA GLN A 56 16.14 0.39 -17.31
C GLN A 56 15.61 0.55 -18.74
N CYS A 57 14.35 0.97 -18.86
CA CYS A 57 13.66 1.15 -20.13
C CYS A 57 13.01 2.54 -20.25
N PRO A 58 12.68 3.00 -21.47
CA PRO A 58 11.83 4.18 -21.64
C PRO A 58 10.48 4.05 -20.93
N VAL A 59 9.96 5.17 -20.40
CA VAL A 59 8.62 5.23 -19.75
C VAL A 59 7.49 4.83 -20.70
N GLY A 60 7.69 5.02 -22.01
CA GLY A 60 6.77 4.59 -23.05
C GLY A 60 6.57 3.07 -23.11
N ASP A 61 7.60 2.31 -22.73
CA ASP A 61 7.61 0.84 -22.82
C ASP A 61 6.97 0.17 -21.60
N VAL A 62 6.75 0.94 -20.52
CA VAL A 62 6.04 0.47 -19.33
C VAL A 62 4.55 0.30 -19.67
N PRO A 63 3.94 -0.89 -19.44
CA PRO A 63 2.52 -1.11 -19.66
C PRO A 63 1.65 -0.06 -18.96
N SER A 64 0.61 0.40 -19.63
CA SER A 64 -0.29 1.42 -19.08
C SER A 64 -1.26 0.86 -18.03
N VAL A 65 -1.47 -0.46 -18.02
CA VAL A 65 -2.45 -1.14 -17.16
C VAL A 65 -1.80 -2.33 -16.47
N ALA A 66 -2.11 -2.52 -15.20
CA ALA A 66 -1.77 -3.71 -14.43
C ALA A 66 -3.02 -4.36 -13.85
N LEU A 67 -3.01 -5.69 -13.73
CA LEU A 67 -3.98 -6.41 -12.89
C LEU A 67 -3.54 -6.31 -11.43
N THR A 68 -4.49 -6.01 -10.55
CA THR A 68 -4.20 -5.84 -9.13
C THR A 68 -5.32 -6.35 -8.25
N VAL A 69 -4.97 -6.87 -7.07
CA VAL A 69 -5.94 -7.12 -6.01
C VAL A 69 -6.49 -5.79 -5.50
N GLY A 70 -7.77 -5.76 -5.12
CA GLY A 70 -8.37 -4.55 -4.60
C GLY A 70 -8.04 -4.32 -3.13
N VAL A 71 -8.27 -3.09 -2.66
CA VAL A 71 -8.12 -2.75 -1.23
C VAL A 71 -9.03 -3.63 -0.37
N GLY A 72 -10.28 -3.84 -0.82
CA GLY A 72 -11.22 -4.73 -0.14
C GLY A 72 -10.83 -6.21 -0.21
N THR A 73 -9.99 -6.61 -1.17
CA THR A 73 -9.41 -7.96 -1.21
C THR A 73 -8.30 -8.10 -0.16
N ILE A 74 -7.45 -7.07 -0.01
CA ILE A 74 -6.41 -7.02 1.04
C ILE A 74 -7.04 -6.98 2.43
N MET A 75 -8.08 -6.18 2.62
CA MET A 75 -8.83 -6.07 3.88
C MET A 75 -9.54 -7.38 4.30
N GLY A 76 -9.66 -8.35 3.38
CA GLY A 76 -10.22 -9.67 3.67
C GLY A 76 -9.18 -10.67 4.21
N ALA A 77 -7.92 -10.26 4.36
CA ALA A 77 -6.89 -11.10 4.97
C ALA A 77 -7.11 -11.23 6.49
N ARG A 78 -6.64 -12.31 7.10
CA ARG A 78 -6.61 -12.43 8.55
C ARG A 78 -5.61 -11.44 9.16
N ARG A 79 -4.44 -11.31 8.52
CA ARG A 79 -3.35 -10.43 8.95
C ARG A 79 -2.77 -9.65 7.79
N VAL A 80 -2.34 -8.42 8.06
CA VAL A 80 -1.62 -7.59 7.08
C VAL A 80 -0.30 -7.09 7.67
N LEU A 81 0.80 -7.30 6.97
CA LEU A 81 2.10 -6.72 7.29
C LEU A 81 2.49 -5.74 6.18
N VAL A 82 2.70 -4.48 6.55
CA VAL A 82 3.07 -3.41 5.62
C VAL A 82 4.48 -2.93 5.92
N LEU A 83 5.34 -2.90 4.90
CA LEU A 83 6.71 -2.40 5.03
C LEU A 83 6.86 -0.98 4.45
N PHE A 84 7.36 -0.06 5.27
CA PHE A 84 7.77 1.29 4.90
C PHE A 84 9.28 1.44 5.13
N ALA A 85 10.08 1.41 4.08
CA ALA A 85 11.52 1.64 4.15
C ALA A 85 11.90 2.93 3.40
N SER A 86 12.99 3.58 3.82
CA SER A 86 13.56 4.83 3.28
C SER A 86 12.69 6.08 3.44
N VAL A 87 13.36 7.23 3.41
CA VAL A 87 12.76 8.57 3.50
C VAL A 87 11.67 8.81 2.43
N HIS A 88 11.77 8.20 1.26
CA HIS A 88 10.78 8.35 0.17
C HIS A 88 9.38 7.85 0.54
N ARG A 89 9.27 7.04 1.59
CA ARG A 89 7.98 6.52 2.09
C ARG A 89 7.50 7.24 3.35
N ALA A 90 8.26 8.18 3.89
CA ALA A 90 7.92 8.85 5.14
C ALA A 90 6.60 9.62 5.05
N TYR A 91 6.39 10.34 3.95
CA TYR A 91 5.14 11.04 3.70
C TYR A 91 3.94 10.08 3.59
N ALA A 92 4.08 8.96 2.88
CA ALA A 92 3.03 7.96 2.82
C ALA A 92 2.72 7.34 4.20
N LEU A 93 3.74 7.14 5.04
CA LEU A 93 3.58 6.61 6.40
C LEU A 93 2.82 7.60 7.29
N GLU A 94 3.17 8.89 7.23
CA GLU A 94 2.47 9.96 7.95
C GLU A 94 1.00 10.03 7.54
N ARG A 95 0.72 10.05 6.25
CA ARG A 95 -0.64 10.00 5.70
C ARG A 95 -1.40 8.74 6.08
N CYS A 96 -0.70 7.63 6.28
CA CYS A 96 -1.28 6.36 6.71
C CYS A 96 -1.61 6.31 8.21
N LEU A 97 -0.80 6.92 9.07
CA LEU A 97 -0.90 6.74 10.53
C LEU A 97 -1.48 7.94 11.27
N GLU A 98 -1.22 9.15 10.80
CA GLU A 98 -1.57 10.38 11.54
C GLU A 98 -2.75 11.14 10.92
N HIS A 99 -3.21 10.72 9.74
CA HIS A 99 -4.35 11.31 9.04
C HIS A 99 -5.51 10.33 8.92
N GLY A 100 -6.67 10.87 8.54
CA GLY A 100 -7.87 10.06 8.32
C GLY A 100 -7.80 9.19 7.07
N ILE A 101 -8.67 8.17 7.05
CA ILE A 101 -8.85 7.27 5.91
C ILE A 101 -9.20 8.07 4.65
N ASN A 102 -8.41 7.90 3.60
CA ASN A 102 -8.53 8.65 2.37
C ASN A 102 -8.18 7.78 1.15
N HIS A 103 -9.02 7.78 0.13
CA HIS A 103 -8.75 7.04 -1.12
C HIS A 103 -7.58 7.58 -1.95
N MET A 104 -7.04 8.75 -1.61
CA MET A 104 -5.79 9.27 -2.16
C MET A 104 -4.56 8.59 -1.56
N PHE A 105 -4.68 8.01 -0.36
CA PHE A 105 -3.66 7.18 0.28
C PHE A 105 -4.29 5.84 0.66
N PRO A 106 -4.52 4.91 -0.29
CA PRO A 106 -5.31 3.70 -0.03
C PRO A 106 -4.81 2.81 1.11
N VAL A 107 -3.51 2.87 1.44
CA VAL A 107 -2.95 2.22 2.63
C VAL A 107 -3.63 2.66 3.94
N SER A 108 -4.15 3.88 4.03
CA SER A 108 -4.86 4.41 5.21
C SER A 108 -6.10 3.58 5.58
N MET A 109 -6.69 2.83 4.63
CA MET A 109 -7.80 1.92 4.91
C MET A 109 -7.41 0.82 5.92
N LEU A 110 -6.13 0.47 6.00
CA LEU A 110 -5.63 -0.53 6.94
C LEU A 110 -5.74 -0.09 8.40
N GLN A 111 -6.00 1.20 8.69
CA GLN A 111 -6.38 1.65 10.03
C GLN A 111 -7.66 0.95 10.55
N GLN A 112 -8.52 0.47 9.65
CA GLN A 112 -9.73 -0.29 10.01
C GLN A 112 -9.53 -1.81 9.99
N HIS A 113 -8.33 -2.28 9.68
CA HIS A 113 -8.05 -3.71 9.66
C HIS A 113 -7.92 -4.23 11.09
N PRO A 114 -8.55 -5.36 11.46
CA PRO A 114 -8.53 -5.86 12.84
C PRO A 114 -7.13 -6.30 13.30
N GLU A 115 -6.26 -6.72 12.37
CA GLU A 115 -4.90 -7.16 12.68
C GLU A 115 -3.90 -6.70 11.61
N VAL A 116 -3.27 -5.54 11.83
CA VAL A 116 -2.26 -4.97 10.93
C VAL A 116 -0.97 -4.66 11.69
N THR A 117 0.17 -4.90 11.05
CA THR A 117 1.49 -4.48 11.53
C THR A 117 2.14 -3.57 10.49
N PHE A 118 2.58 -2.40 10.94
CA PHE A 118 3.37 -1.47 10.14
C PHE A 118 4.83 -1.58 10.59
N ALA A 119 5.68 -2.14 9.72
CA ALA A 119 7.11 -2.22 9.93
C ALA A 119 7.80 -1.09 9.18
N CYS A 120 8.66 -0.33 9.86
CA CYS A 120 9.40 0.77 9.25
C CYS A 120 10.85 0.88 9.73
N ASP A 121 11.72 1.43 8.90
CA ASP A 121 13.04 1.89 9.30
C ASP A 121 12.98 3.33 9.86
N GLU A 122 14.09 3.81 10.42
CA GLU A 122 14.15 5.13 11.04
C GLU A 122 13.90 6.25 10.02
N ASP A 123 14.44 6.13 8.81
CA ASP A 123 14.27 7.11 7.73
C ASP A 123 12.79 7.25 7.30
N ALA A 124 12.02 6.17 7.29
CA ALA A 124 10.59 6.23 7.00
C ALA A 124 9.79 6.95 8.10
N THR A 125 10.34 7.18 9.29
CA THR A 125 9.66 7.91 10.37
C THR A 125 9.84 9.43 10.31
N PHE A 126 10.57 9.94 9.31
CA PHE A 126 11.01 11.35 9.25
C PHE A 126 9.87 12.38 9.31
N GLU A 127 8.73 12.08 8.69
CA GLU A 127 7.55 12.96 8.66
C GLU A 127 6.60 12.75 9.87
N LEU A 128 6.82 11.73 10.69
CA LEU A 128 5.96 11.43 11.84
C LEU A 128 6.19 12.42 12.99
N ARG A 129 5.14 12.67 13.78
CA ARG A 129 5.30 13.42 15.04
C ARG A 129 6.20 12.65 15.98
N VAL A 130 7.10 13.38 16.65
CA VAL A 130 7.98 12.85 17.70
C VAL A 130 7.20 12.04 18.74
N LYS A 131 5.99 12.50 19.12
CA LYS A 131 5.13 11.79 20.09
C LYS A 131 4.70 10.41 19.58
N THR A 132 4.36 10.29 18.30
CA THR A 132 3.96 9.03 17.65
C THR A 132 5.12 8.04 17.68
N VAL A 133 6.31 8.47 17.23
CA VAL A 133 7.51 7.63 17.22
C VAL A 133 7.90 7.19 18.63
N LYS A 134 7.90 8.10 19.61
CA LYS A 134 8.22 7.78 21.01
C LYS A 134 7.25 6.79 21.63
N TYR A 135 5.96 6.89 21.31
CA TYR A 135 4.96 5.95 21.79
C TYR A 135 5.27 4.53 21.31
N PHE A 136 5.48 4.33 20.01
CA PHE A 136 5.72 3.00 19.45
C PHE A 136 7.12 2.43 19.75
N LYS A 137 8.16 3.27 19.89
CA LYS A 137 9.49 2.81 20.35
C LYS A 137 9.50 2.40 21.84
N GLY A 138 8.48 2.81 22.61
CA GLY A 138 8.36 2.50 24.03
C GLY A 138 7.45 1.31 24.37
N LEU A 139 6.82 0.69 23.37
CA LEU A 139 6.09 -0.57 23.49
C LEU A 139 7.06 -1.75 23.55
#